data_AF-A0A970FQ79-F1
#
_entry.id   AF-A0A970FQ79-F1
#
_cell.length_a   1.000
_cell.length_b   1.000
_cell.length_c   1.000
_cell.angle_alpha   90.00
_cell.angle_beta   90.00
_cell.angle_gamma   90.00
#
_symmetry.space_group_name_H-M   'P 1'
#
loop_
_entity.id
_entity.type
_entity.pdbx_description
1 polymer ?
#
loop_
_entity_poly.entity_id
_entity_poly.type
_entity_poly.pdbx_seq_one_letter_code
_entity_poly.pdbx_strand_id
1 'polypeptide(L)'
;MIVTLHEEQKRVQKAVNNSLAHVQEDPWLTQRVLANAKGEEPVVKKISTSMILVIVMLCLVITAIAAGVIYNQDWWWNNRNIYEKEYEPEKYEAIIANMVENPEQTQCEDDQVQLTIQDVSWAPEADIMTISFKATPKNPNQDELHSMWALDTDGSYIGEGGSITVTDDSEDRAMHWLWRTDIGLEDSGGYGQIPGYGPVFDMMDDSSKHLLLLDYTGTNIIINSDEIENAVDMFPMESSMDMFRTTAGDVYFVGEFDLSWLREEYDQEMRDRAKENPDMKEYYDQKIAKAQMARARIDNGGITCILTFKVVEYTEGMDDTDLYTSGGGRSVQFIIRPEQ
;
A
#
# COMPACT_ATOMS: atom_id res chain seq x y z
N MET A 1 -20.29 -64.37 -65.79
CA MET A 1 -21.10 -63.83 -64.69
C MET A 1 -21.06 -62.31 -64.84
N ILE A 2 -22.16 -61.69 -65.27
CA ILE A 2 -22.22 -60.23 -65.51
C ILE A 2 -22.58 -59.60 -64.16
N VAL A 3 -21.60 -58.96 -63.50
CA VAL A 3 -21.86 -58.18 -62.28
C VAL A 3 -22.68 -56.97 -62.70
N THR A 4 -23.83 -56.77 -62.06
CA THR A 4 -24.72 -55.65 -62.41
C THR A 4 -24.15 -54.35 -61.85
N LEU A 5 -24.38 -53.23 -62.54
CA LEU A 5 -23.91 -51.89 -62.12
C LEU A 5 -24.27 -51.57 -60.65
N HIS A 6 -25.41 -52.11 -60.20
CA HIS A 6 -25.90 -51.96 -58.84
C HIS A 6 -25.08 -52.73 -57.78
N GLU A 7 -24.52 -53.89 -58.14
CA GLU A 7 -23.64 -54.66 -57.26
C GLU A 7 -22.24 -54.01 -57.14
N GLU A 8 -21.73 -53.45 -58.24
CA GLU A 8 -20.51 -52.65 -58.24
C GLU A 8 -20.67 -51.40 -57.36
N GLN A 9 -21.79 -50.67 -57.50
CA GLN A 9 -22.11 -49.52 -56.64
C GLN A 9 -22.16 -49.90 -55.16
N LYS A 10 -22.80 -51.02 -54.81
CA LYS A 10 -22.84 -51.51 -53.42
C LYS A 10 -21.45 -51.89 -52.90
N ARG A 11 -20.60 -52.51 -53.72
CA ARG A 11 -19.20 -52.82 -53.34
C ARG A 11 -18.40 -51.57 -53.09
N VAL A 12 -18.47 -50.59 -53.99
CA VAL A 12 -17.75 -49.32 -53.88
C VAL A 12 -18.22 -48.55 -52.65
N GLN A 13 -19.53 -48.42 -52.45
CA GLN A 13 -20.06 -47.71 -51.29
C GLN A 13 -19.69 -48.38 -49.96
N LYS A 14 -19.67 -49.72 -49.91
CA LYS A 14 -19.23 -50.46 -48.73
C LYS A 14 -17.72 -50.29 -48.48
N ALA A 15 -16.90 -50.25 -49.54
CA ALA A 15 -15.46 -50.00 -49.43
C ALA A 15 -15.17 -48.57 -48.95
N VAL A 16 -15.88 -47.57 -49.47
CA VAL A 16 -15.76 -46.17 -49.06
C VAL A 16 -16.18 -46.00 -47.60
N ASN A 17 -17.34 -46.53 -47.20
CA ASN A 17 -17.80 -46.45 -45.82
C ASN A 17 -16.85 -47.15 -44.85
N ASN A 18 -16.29 -48.31 -45.21
CA ASN A 18 -15.28 -48.97 -44.37
C ASN A 18 -13.96 -48.20 -44.30
N SER A 19 -13.56 -47.51 -45.37
CA SER A 19 -12.33 -46.69 -45.38
C SER A 19 -12.45 -45.39 -44.59
N LEU A 20 -13.67 -44.88 -44.44
CA LEU A 20 -13.98 -43.63 -43.73
C LEU A 20 -14.49 -43.88 -42.30
N ALA A 21 -14.71 -45.14 -41.89
CA ALA A 21 -15.29 -45.50 -40.59
C ALA A 21 -14.46 -45.05 -39.36
N HIS A 22 -13.19 -44.70 -39.56
CA HIS A 22 -12.29 -44.22 -38.51
C HIS A 22 -11.85 -42.76 -38.70
N VAL A 23 -12.38 -42.07 -39.72
CA VAL A 23 -12.12 -40.65 -39.93
C VAL A 23 -13.15 -39.88 -39.13
N GLN A 24 -12.72 -39.36 -37.98
CA GLN A 24 -13.53 -38.44 -37.18
C GLN A 24 -13.81 -37.21 -38.04
N GLU A 25 -15.08 -36.84 -38.22
CA GLU A 25 -15.44 -35.63 -38.96
C GLU A 25 -14.83 -34.43 -38.22
N ASP A 26 -13.79 -33.83 -38.81
CA ASP A 26 -13.20 -32.59 -38.29
C ASP A 26 -14.14 -31.43 -38.67
N PRO A 27 -14.84 -30.82 -37.69
CA PRO A 27 -15.82 -29.75 -37.96
C PRO A 27 -15.16 -28.53 -38.63
N TRP A 28 -13.86 -28.34 -38.41
CA TRP A 28 -13.08 -27.24 -38.96
C TRP A 28 -12.68 -27.46 -40.41
N LEU A 29 -12.59 -28.71 -40.87
CA LEU A 29 -12.26 -29.04 -42.25
C LEU A 29 -13.41 -28.64 -43.18
N THR A 30 -14.64 -28.94 -42.79
CA THR A 30 -15.86 -28.55 -43.53
C THR A 30 -15.98 -27.03 -43.62
N GLN A 31 -15.66 -26.33 -42.53
CA GLN A 31 -15.69 -24.87 -42.48
C GLN A 31 -14.60 -24.23 -43.35
N ARG A 32 -13.38 -24.79 -43.36
CA ARG A 32 -12.28 -24.36 -44.24
C ARG A 32 -12.56 -24.61 -45.73
N VAL A 33 -13.17 -25.75 -46.06
CA VAL A 33 -13.54 -26.07 -47.44
C VAL A 33 -14.66 -25.15 -47.92
N LEU A 34 -15.65 -24.86 -47.07
CA LEU A 34 -16.72 -23.90 -47.38
C LEU A 34 -16.19 -22.46 -47.53
N ALA A 35 -15.28 -22.03 -46.66
CA ALA A 35 -14.65 -20.70 -46.76
C ALA A 35 -13.81 -20.54 -48.03
N ASN A 36 -13.01 -21.57 -48.39
CA ASN A 36 -12.24 -21.58 -49.64
C ASN A 36 -13.13 -21.67 -50.89
N ALA A 37 -14.23 -22.44 -50.83
CA ALA A 37 -15.17 -22.57 -51.95
C ALA A 37 -16.00 -21.29 -52.19
N LYS A 38 -16.20 -20.46 -51.16
CA LYS A 38 -16.88 -19.16 -51.27
C LYS A 38 -15.98 -18.03 -51.78
N GLY A 39 -14.68 -18.27 -51.98
CA GLY A 39 -13.76 -17.25 -52.47
C GLY A 39 -13.60 -16.07 -51.52
N GLU A 40 -13.84 -16.27 -50.22
CA GLU A 40 -13.62 -15.23 -49.21
C GLU A 40 -12.11 -15.01 -49.08
N GLU A 41 -11.60 -13.95 -49.73
CA GLU A 41 -10.22 -13.50 -49.52
C GLU A 41 -10.00 -13.28 -48.02
N PRO A 42 -8.85 -13.70 -47.45
CA PRO A 42 -8.58 -13.50 -46.05
C PRO A 42 -8.66 -12.00 -45.75
N VAL A 43 -9.62 -11.62 -44.89
CA VAL A 43 -9.81 -10.23 -44.48
C VAL A 43 -8.65 -9.83 -43.59
N VAL A 44 -7.53 -9.44 -44.19
CA VAL A 44 -6.42 -8.83 -43.46
C VAL A 44 -6.92 -7.45 -43.06
N LYS A 45 -7.47 -7.32 -41.84
CA LYS A 45 -7.85 -6.02 -41.28
C LYS A 45 -6.59 -5.16 -41.23
N LYS A 46 -6.42 -4.29 -42.23
CA LYS A 46 -5.31 -3.33 -42.28
C LYS A 46 -5.57 -2.30 -41.19
N ILE A 47 -4.92 -2.47 -40.05
CA ILE A 47 -4.91 -1.46 -39.00
C ILE A 47 -4.25 -0.23 -39.62
N SER A 48 -5.02 0.87 -39.71
CA SER A 48 -4.52 2.13 -40.28
C SER A 48 -3.34 2.64 -39.45
N THR A 49 -2.31 3.21 -40.10
CA THR A 49 -1.19 3.87 -39.43
C THR A 49 -1.66 4.93 -38.43
N SER A 50 -2.79 5.59 -38.71
CA SER A 50 -3.43 6.53 -37.79
C SER A 50 -3.96 5.86 -36.52
N MET A 51 -4.49 4.63 -36.63
CA MET A 51 -4.95 3.86 -35.48
C MET A 51 -3.77 3.36 -34.64
N ILE A 52 -2.67 2.95 -35.28
CA ILE A 52 -1.43 2.61 -34.57
C ILE A 52 -0.89 3.83 -33.80
N LEU A 53 -0.86 5.00 -34.44
CA LEU A 53 -0.43 6.25 -33.81
C LEU A 53 -1.32 6.64 -32.61
N VAL A 54 -2.64 6.49 -32.74
CA VAL A 54 -3.57 6.74 -31.65
C VAL A 54 -3.33 5.77 -30.50
N ILE A 55 -3.15 4.48 -30.76
CA ILE A 55 -2.84 3.48 -29.72
C ILE A 55 -1.51 3.81 -29.05
N VAL A 56 -0.46 4.13 -29.80
CA VAL A 56 0.84 4.52 -29.24
C VAL A 56 0.72 5.78 -28.38
N MET A 57 -0.02 6.79 -28.84
CA MET A 57 -0.24 8.01 -28.08
C MET A 57 -1.07 7.76 -26.82
N LEU A 58 -2.10 6.92 -26.89
CA LEU A 58 -2.88 6.49 -25.72
C LEU A 58 -2.02 5.74 -24.72
N CYS A 59 -1.18 4.81 -25.19
CA CYS A 59 -0.22 4.11 -24.35
C CYS A 59 0.76 5.10 -23.71
N LEU A 60 1.32 6.06 -24.45
CA LEU A 60 2.22 7.07 -23.89
C LEU A 60 1.53 7.96 -22.86
N VAL A 61 0.28 8.36 -23.07
CA VAL A 61 -0.49 9.15 -22.10
C VAL A 61 -0.80 8.33 -20.85
N ILE A 62 -1.23 7.07 -21.00
CA ILE A 62 -1.47 6.18 -19.86
C ILE A 62 -0.18 5.91 -19.09
N THR A 63 0.94 5.66 -19.78
CA THR A 63 2.25 5.48 -19.14
C THR A 63 2.75 6.76 -18.48
N ALA A 64 2.51 7.94 -19.06
CA ALA A 64 2.87 9.22 -18.46
C ALA A 64 2.00 9.56 -17.24
N ILE A 65 0.71 9.19 -17.25
CA ILE A 65 -0.18 9.31 -16.08
C ILE A 65 0.26 8.32 -15.00
N ALA A 66 0.52 7.06 -15.35
CA ALA A 66 0.99 6.04 -14.42
C ALA A 66 2.39 6.36 -13.84
N ALA A 67 3.25 7.05 -14.58
CA ALA A 67 4.54 7.56 -14.12
C ALA A 67 4.45 8.94 -13.44
N GLY A 68 3.31 9.62 -13.53
CA GLY A 68 3.14 11.03 -13.16
C GLY A 68 2.33 11.26 -11.89
N VAL A 69 1.69 10.24 -11.33
CA VAL A 69 1.09 10.34 -9.98
C VAL A 69 2.22 10.26 -8.97
N ILE A 70 2.62 11.41 -8.44
CA ILE A 70 3.49 11.50 -7.28
C ILE A 70 2.57 11.34 -6.06
N TYR A 71 2.68 10.19 -5.40
CA TYR A 71 1.98 9.97 -4.14
C TYR A 71 2.82 10.63 -3.04
N ASN A 72 2.35 11.75 -2.52
CA ASN A 72 3.02 12.57 -1.52
C ASN A 72 1.95 13.26 -0.65
N GLN A 73 2.34 14.16 0.25
CA GLN A 73 1.36 14.89 1.08
C GLN A 73 0.31 15.64 0.25
N ASP A 74 0.69 16.32 -0.83
CA ASP A 74 -0.26 17.03 -1.68
C ASP A 74 -1.30 16.08 -2.30
N TRP A 75 -0.87 14.93 -2.84
CA TRP A 75 -1.81 13.92 -3.32
C TRP A 75 -2.73 13.44 -2.21
N TRP A 76 -2.18 13.16 -1.03
CA TRP A 76 -2.95 12.65 0.10
C TRP A 76 -4.05 13.62 0.56
N TRP A 77 -3.73 14.90 0.73
CA TRP A 77 -4.70 15.94 1.09
C TRP A 77 -5.79 16.13 0.03
N ASN A 78 -5.45 15.96 -1.26
CA ASN A 78 -6.40 16.17 -2.35
C ASN A 78 -7.24 14.94 -2.70
N ASN A 79 -6.90 13.74 -2.21
CA ASN A 79 -7.55 12.50 -2.61
C ASN A 79 -8.05 11.64 -1.45
N ARG A 80 -7.38 11.66 -0.29
CA ARG A 80 -7.72 10.85 0.88
C ARG A 80 -8.21 11.68 2.05
N ASN A 81 -7.50 12.74 2.40
CA ASN A 81 -7.87 13.61 3.53
C ASN A 81 -8.61 14.89 3.11
N ILE A 82 -9.53 14.75 2.16
CA ILE A 82 -10.27 15.88 1.57
C ILE A 82 -11.13 16.63 2.58
N TYR A 83 -11.67 15.91 3.57
CA TYR A 83 -12.59 16.48 4.54
C TYR A 83 -11.88 17.35 5.55
N GLU A 84 -10.73 16.91 6.06
CA GLU A 84 -9.95 17.72 6.99
C GLU A 84 -9.40 18.97 6.30
N LYS A 85 -9.01 18.88 5.02
CA LYS A 85 -8.72 20.06 4.20
C LYS A 85 -9.91 21.03 4.09
N GLU A 86 -11.14 20.52 3.97
CA GLU A 86 -12.35 21.35 3.86
C GLU A 86 -12.74 21.98 5.21
N TYR A 87 -12.59 21.25 6.31
CA TYR A 87 -13.00 21.69 7.65
C TYR A 87 -11.93 22.49 8.39
N GLU A 88 -10.64 22.25 8.11
CA GLU A 88 -9.49 22.94 8.71
C GLU A 88 -8.55 23.54 7.64
N PRO A 89 -9.04 24.48 6.82
CA PRO A 89 -8.26 25.03 5.71
C PRO A 89 -7.00 25.77 6.17
N GLU A 90 -7.05 26.44 7.34
CA GLU A 90 -5.89 27.15 7.91
C GLU A 90 -4.74 26.18 8.25
N LYS A 91 -5.07 25.00 8.79
CA LYS A 91 -4.11 23.93 9.07
C LYS A 91 -3.47 23.43 7.79
N TYR A 92 -4.28 23.13 6.77
CA TYR A 92 -3.79 22.73 5.45
C TYR A 92 -2.87 23.80 4.81
N GLU A 93 -3.27 25.07 4.85
CA GLU A 93 -2.47 26.17 4.29
C GLU A 93 -1.11 26.29 4.99
N ALA A 94 -1.07 26.17 6.32
CA ALA A 94 0.17 26.18 7.09
C ALA A 94 1.08 24.99 6.75
N ILE A 95 0.51 23.78 6.61
CA ILE A 95 1.26 22.59 6.21
C ILE A 95 1.90 22.78 4.84
N ILE A 96 1.14 23.22 3.84
CA ILE A 96 1.67 23.43 2.49
C ILE A 96 2.70 24.56 2.45
N ALA A 97 2.49 25.63 3.21
CA ALA A 97 3.42 26.76 3.27
C ALA A 97 4.80 26.38 3.85
N ASN A 98 4.84 25.43 4.78
CA ASN A 98 6.07 24.97 5.44
C ASN A 98 6.61 23.63 4.90
N MET A 99 6.04 23.11 3.82
CA MET A 99 6.42 21.81 3.28
C MET A 99 7.79 21.84 2.59
N VAL A 100 8.66 20.91 2.97
CA VAL A 100 9.95 20.66 2.35
C VAL A 100 9.90 19.29 1.68
N GLU A 101 10.00 19.29 0.35
CA GLU A 101 10.13 18.07 -0.42
C GLU A 101 11.56 17.52 -0.37
N ASN A 102 11.68 16.19 -0.33
CA ASN A 102 12.94 15.44 -0.35
C ASN A 102 13.96 15.98 0.66
N PRO A 103 13.63 15.99 1.97
CA PRO A 103 14.53 16.53 2.98
C PRO A 103 15.88 15.81 2.97
N GLU A 104 16.90 16.49 3.50
CA GLU A 104 18.21 15.89 3.76
C GLU A 104 18.02 14.65 4.64
N GLN A 105 18.42 13.49 4.12
CA GLN A 105 18.22 12.21 4.77
C GLN A 105 19.38 11.26 4.52
N THR A 106 19.66 10.44 5.53
CA THR A 106 20.63 9.35 5.47
C THR A 106 19.88 8.04 5.58
N GLN A 107 19.96 7.24 4.51
CA GLN A 107 19.31 5.94 4.46
C GLN A 107 20.07 4.92 5.32
N CYS A 108 19.32 4.03 5.97
CA CYS A 108 19.87 2.75 6.41
C CYS A 108 19.88 1.79 5.22
N GLU A 109 21.01 1.09 5.04
CA GLU A 109 21.09 -0.02 4.11
C GLU A 109 20.19 -1.15 4.61
N ASP A 110 19.09 -1.40 3.89
CA ASP A 110 18.28 -2.60 4.05
C ASP A 110 18.32 -3.46 2.79
N ASP A 111 18.28 -4.78 2.91
CA ASP A 111 18.37 -5.70 1.77
C ASP A 111 17.03 -5.93 1.05
N GLN A 112 15.90 -5.72 1.73
CA GLN A 112 14.56 -6.05 1.24
C GLN A 112 13.81 -4.82 0.70
N VAL A 113 13.90 -3.68 1.37
CA VAL A 113 13.14 -2.47 1.02
C VAL A 113 14.03 -1.24 0.91
N GLN A 114 13.61 -0.28 0.10
CA GLN A 114 14.12 1.08 0.09
C GLN A 114 13.05 1.99 0.70
N LEU A 115 13.37 2.63 1.82
CA LEU A 115 12.53 3.67 2.41
C LEU A 115 13.03 5.05 1.96
N THR A 116 12.16 6.02 1.77
CA THR A 116 12.55 7.40 1.44
C THR A 116 11.51 8.37 1.99
N ILE A 117 11.97 9.33 2.80
CA ILE A 117 11.15 10.46 3.25
C ILE A 117 10.86 11.32 2.02
N GLN A 118 9.58 11.47 1.68
CA GLN A 118 9.14 12.21 0.49
C GLN A 118 9.01 13.70 0.79
N ASP A 119 8.38 14.04 1.90
CA ASP A 119 8.14 15.41 2.32
C ASP A 119 7.93 15.50 3.84
N VAL A 120 8.23 16.68 4.36
CA VAL A 120 8.03 17.01 5.78
C VAL A 120 7.53 18.44 5.86
N SER A 121 6.55 18.71 6.72
CA SER A 121 6.15 20.07 7.07
C SER A 121 6.28 20.29 8.56
N TRP A 122 6.82 21.44 8.95
CA TRP A 122 6.93 21.90 10.32
C TRP A 122 6.14 23.21 10.43
N ALA A 123 4.90 23.13 10.92
CA ALA A 123 3.95 24.25 10.97
C ALA A 123 3.52 24.52 12.43
N PRO A 124 4.40 25.10 13.26
CA PRO A 124 4.11 25.37 14.67
C PRO A 124 2.94 26.36 14.86
N GLU A 125 2.68 27.24 13.89
CA GLU A 125 1.54 28.16 13.89
C GLU A 125 0.18 27.45 13.79
N ALA A 126 0.18 26.20 13.33
CA ALA A 126 -0.99 25.33 13.24
C ALA A 126 -0.88 24.10 14.16
N ASP A 127 0.02 24.13 15.15
CA ASP A 127 0.28 23.05 16.10
C ASP A 127 0.54 21.68 15.44
N ILE A 128 1.13 21.63 14.24
CA ILE A 128 1.32 20.37 13.50
C ILE A 128 2.68 20.23 12.80
N MET A 129 3.20 19.01 12.85
CA MET A 129 4.24 18.51 11.97
C MET A 129 3.67 17.36 11.14
N THR A 130 3.99 17.31 9.85
CA THR A 130 3.62 16.20 8.97
C THR A 130 4.85 15.56 8.36
N ILE A 131 4.84 14.24 8.20
CA ILE A 131 5.90 13.48 7.53
C ILE A 131 5.22 12.52 6.57
N SER A 132 5.63 12.50 5.30
CA SER A 132 5.32 11.35 4.43
C SER A 132 6.57 10.63 3.97
N PHE A 133 6.43 9.32 3.86
CA PHE A 133 7.50 8.46 3.40
C PHE A 133 6.96 7.32 2.57
N LYS A 134 7.84 6.82 1.71
CA LYS A 134 7.58 5.75 0.77
C LYS A 134 8.49 4.58 1.07
N ALA A 135 7.95 3.37 0.99
CA ALA A 135 8.71 2.13 0.95
C ALA A 135 8.48 1.41 -0.37
N THR A 136 9.56 0.97 -0.99
CA THR A 136 9.58 0.24 -2.27
C THR A 136 10.35 -1.08 -2.08
N PRO A 137 9.84 -2.24 -2.51
CA PRO A 137 10.62 -3.48 -2.46
C PRO A 137 11.83 -3.39 -3.41
N LYS A 138 13.01 -3.82 -2.96
CA LYS A 138 14.23 -3.83 -3.79
C LYS A 138 14.17 -4.88 -4.91
N ASN A 139 13.46 -5.98 -4.68
CA ASN A 139 13.27 -7.05 -5.67
C ASN A 139 11.79 -7.27 -6.01
N PRO A 140 11.11 -6.33 -6.69
CA PRO A 140 9.65 -6.39 -6.93
C PRO A 140 9.18 -7.59 -7.77
N ASN A 141 10.10 -8.32 -8.41
CA ASN A 141 9.80 -9.56 -9.13
C ASN A 141 9.74 -10.79 -8.20
N GLN A 142 10.30 -10.70 -7.01
CA GLN A 142 10.37 -11.78 -6.02
C GLN A 142 9.53 -11.46 -4.78
N ASP A 143 9.44 -10.17 -4.45
CA ASP A 143 8.83 -9.70 -3.22
C ASP A 143 7.65 -8.78 -3.53
N GLU A 144 6.58 -8.94 -2.75
CA GLU A 144 5.42 -8.06 -2.73
C GLU A 144 5.36 -7.36 -1.37
N LEU A 145 5.27 -6.03 -1.37
CA LEU A 145 5.27 -5.23 -0.15
C LEU A 145 3.86 -4.78 0.22
N HIS A 146 3.52 -4.95 1.49
CA HIS A 146 2.33 -4.39 2.14
C HIS A 146 2.71 -3.77 3.49
N SER A 147 1.83 -2.96 4.06
CA SER A 147 1.99 -2.52 5.45
C SER A 147 1.52 -3.61 6.40
N MET A 148 2.20 -3.76 7.52
CA MET A 148 1.73 -4.57 8.65
C MET A 148 0.34 -4.11 9.12
N TRP A 149 0.00 -2.83 8.98
CA TRP A 149 -1.30 -2.28 9.41
C TRP A 149 -2.45 -2.64 8.49
N ALA A 150 -2.14 -3.11 7.28
CA ALA A 150 -3.11 -3.72 6.39
C ALA A 150 -3.38 -5.19 6.76
N LEU A 151 -2.52 -5.80 7.58
CA LEU A 151 -2.79 -7.10 8.15
C LEU A 151 -3.71 -6.94 9.35
N ASP A 152 -4.78 -7.70 9.35
CA ASP A 152 -5.76 -7.79 10.42
C ASP A 152 -6.39 -6.46 10.88
N THR A 153 -6.55 -5.54 9.93
CA THR A 153 -7.15 -4.23 10.16
C THR A 153 -8.49 -4.35 10.92
N ASP A 154 -8.68 -3.45 11.89
CA ASP A 154 -9.86 -3.38 12.77
C ASP A 154 -10.10 -4.64 13.63
N GLY A 155 -9.04 -5.33 14.04
CA GLY A 155 -9.14 -6.42 15.02
C GLY A 155 -9.69 -7.71 14.44
N SER A 156 -9.53 -7.88 13.13
CA SER A 156 -10.10 -9.00 12.40
C SER A 156 -9.39 -10.34 12.59
N TYR A 157 -8.40 -10.42 13.49
CA TYR A 157 -7.78 -11.66 13.89
C TYR A 157 -7.83 -11.75 15.42
N ILE A 158 -8.34 -12.87 15.93
CA ILE A 158 -8.55 -13.09 17.36
C ILE A 158 -7.75 -14.26 17.94
N GLY A 159 -6.83 -14.84 17.16
CA GLY A 159 -5.94 -15.91 17.59
C GLY A 159 -6.43 -17.34 17.29
N GLU A 160 -5.49 -18.30 17.33
CA GLU A 160 -5.79 -19.74 17.29
C GLU A 160 -6.72 -20.14 18.45
N GLY A 161 -7.95 -20.54 18.13
CA GLY A 161 -9.00 -20.87 19.10
C GLY A 161 -10.33 -20.14 18.85
N GLY A 162 -10.33 -19.14 17.96
CA GLY A 162 -11.55 -18.60 17.36
C GLY A 162 -12.34 -19.67 16.62
N SER A 163 -13.67 -19.63 16.72
CA SER A 163 -14.56 -20.56 16.02
C SER A 163 -14.47 -20.39 14.49
N ILE A 164 -14.18 -21.47 13.76
CA ILE A 164 -14.31 -21.53 12.28
C ILE A 164 -15.76 -21.48 11.79
N THR A 165 -16.74 -21.62 12.71
CA THR A 165 -18.16 -21.53 12.40
C THR A 165 -18.58 -20.07 12.47
N VAL A 166 -18.81 -19.49 11.29
CA VAL A 166 -19.45 -18.18 11.10
C VAL A 166 -20.82 -18.24 11.79
N THR A 167 -20.96 -17.56 12.93
CA THR A 167 -22.30 -17.13 13.37
C THR A 167 -22.53 -15.74 12.80
N ASP A 168 -23.79 -15.39 12.50
CA ASP A 168 -24.12 -14.12 11.83
C ASP A 168 -23.56 -12.86 12.53
N ASP A 169 -23.12 -12.97 13.78
CA ASP A 169 -22.57 -11.91 14.61
C ASP A 169 -21.18 -12.24 15.25
N SER A 170 -20.49 -13.33 14.88
CA SER A 170 -19.18 -13.65 15.49
C SER A 170 -17.99 -13.29 14.60
N GLU A 171 -17.21 -12.32 15.08
CA GLU A 171 -15.87 -11.94 14.62
C GLU A 171 -14.82 -13.02 14.98
N ASP A 172 -15.19 -14.30 14.82
CA ASP A 172 -14.33 -15.42 15.14
C ASP A 172 -13.42 -15.75 13.96
N ARG A 173 -12.33 -15.01 13.82
CA ARG A 173 -11.37 -15.20 12.72
C ARG A 173 -10.04 -15.72 13.27
N ALA A 174 -9.77 -16.99 12.97
CA ALA A 174 -8.56 -17.71 13.39
C ALA A 174 -7.46 -17.74 12.31
N MET A 175 -7.57 -16.92 11.26
CA MET A 175 -6.56 -16.78 10.21
C MET A 175 -6.33 -15.30 9.91
N HIS A 176 -5.10 -14.95 9.52
CA HIS A 176 -4.75 -13.59 9.16
C HIS A 176 -5.40 -13.18 7.83
N TRP A 177 -5.80 -11.91 7.74
CA TRP A 177 -6.42 -11.34 6.57
C TRP A 177 -5.71 -10.04 6.17
N LEU A 178 -5.53 -9.84 4.87
CA LEU A 178 -4.85 -8.68 4.31
C LEU A 178 -5.85 -7.74 3.64
N TRP A 179 -5.75 -6.45 3.97
CA TRP A 179 -6.52 -5.37 3.37
C TRP A 179 -5.77 -4.77 2.17
N ARG A 180 -6.50 -4.52 1.09
CA ARG A 180 -6.03 -3.81 -0.11
C ARG A 180 -6.77 -2.50 -0.25
N THR A 181 -6.05 -1.41 0.01
CA THR A 181 -6.60 -0.05 -0.14
C THR A 181 -6.61 0.45 -1.59
N ASP A 182 -5.92 -0.26 -2.48
CA ASP A 182 -5.71 0.08 -3.89
C ASP A 182 -6.74 -0.58 -4.83
N ILE A 183 -7.57 -1.48 -4.31
CA ILE A 183 -8.65 -2.14 -5.05
C ILE A 183 -9.95 -1.41 -4.70
N GLY A 184 -10.58 -0.78 -5.71
CA GLY A 184 -11.75 0.06 -5.50
C GLY A 184 -12.99 -0.71 -5.03
N LEU A 185 -13.80 -0.07 -4.17
CA LEU A 185 -15.07 -0.60 -3.69
C LEU A 185 -16.13 -0.80 -4.80
N GLU A 186 -15.92 -0.25 -6.01
CA GLU A 186 -16.88 -0.37 -7.13
C GLU A 186 -16.94 -1.77 -7.75
N ASP A 187 -15.90 -2.60 -7.59
CA ASP A 187 -15.89 -4.00 -8.04
C ASP A 187 -16.45 -4.97 -6.96
N SER A 188 -17.01 -4.44 -5.85
CA SER A 188 -17.53 -5.22 -4.71
C SER A 188 -19.01 -5.55 -4.81
N GLY A 189 -19.34 -6.78 -5.15
CA GLY A 189 -20.60 -7.38 -4.71
C GLY A 189 -20.53 -7.65 -3.20
N GLY A 190 -20.96 -6.69 -2.37
CA GLY A 190 -20.78 -6.67 -0.91
C GLY A 190 -21.10 -7.95 -0.12
N TYR A 191 -20.64 -7.98 1.14
CA TYR A 191 -20.81 -9.05 2.15
C TYR A 191 -20.94 -10.46 1.56
N GLY A 192 -19.79 -11.02 1.18
CA GLY A 192 -19.64 -12.27 0.43
C GLY A 192 -18.60 -12.16 -0.68
N GLN A 193 -18.31 -10.94 -1.16
CA GLN A 193 -17.14 -10.56 -1.94
C GLN A 193 -16.80 -9.11 -1.59
N ILE A 194 -15.88 -8.88 -0.63
CA ILE A 194 -15.29 -7.56 -0.42
C ILE A 194 -13.97 -7.57 -1.21
N PRO A 195 -13.89 -6.99 -2.42
CA PRO A 195 -12.64 -6.77 -3.11
C PRO A 195 -11.80 -5.87 -2.23
N GLY A 196 -10.64 -6.40 -1.89
CA GLY A 196 -9.65 -5.71 -1.10
C GLY A 196 -9.70 -5.99 0.38
N TYR A 197 -10.29 -7.11 0.79
CA TYR A 197 -10.00 -7.69 2.09
C TYR A 197 -10.28 -9.19 2.11
N GLY A 198 -9.33 -10.01 2.56
CA GLY A 198 -9.42 -11.46 2.42
C GLY A 198 -8.21 -12.22 2.99
N PRO A 199 -8.18 -13.56 2.86
CA PRO A 199 -7.00 -14.35 3.17
C PRO A 199 -5.76 -13.79 2.47
N VAL A 200 -4.64 -13.80 3.17
CA VAL A 200 -3.42 -13.09 2.76
C VAL A 200 -2.99 -13.40 1.32
N PHE A 201 -2.85 -14.68 0.96
CA PHE A 201 -2.41 -15.09 -0.38
C PHE A 201 -3.44 -14.85 -1.50
N ASP A 202 -4.73 -14.77 -1.15
CA ASP A 202 -5.76 -14.40 -2.13
C ASP A 202 -5.74 -12.91 -2.44
N MET A 203 -5.24 -12.10 -1.50
CA MET A 203 -5.14 -10.64 -1.60
C MET A 203 -3.79 -10.16 -2.12
N MET A 204 -2.82 -11.04 -2.36
CA MET A 204 -1.57 -10.69 -3.05
C MET A 204 -1.81 -10.46 -4.55
N ASP A 205 -1.05 -9.56 -5.17
CA ASP A 205 -1.04 -9.41 -6.63
C ASP A 205 -0.49 -10.67 -7.31
N ASP A 206 0.51 -11.30 -6.71
CA ASP A 206 1.11 -12.56 -7.17
C ASP A 206 1.49 -13.44 -5.96
N SER A 207 0.64 -14.44 -5.68
CA SER A 207 0.84 -15.37 -4.57
C SER A 207 2.07 -16.29 -4.71
N SER A 208 2.82 -16.22 -5.81
CA SER A 208 4.10 -16.90 -5.95
C SER A 208 5.29 -16.11 -5.41
N LYS A 209 5.10 -14.82 -5.07
CA LYS A 209 6.11 -13.96 -4.45
C LYS A 209 6.19 -14.17 -2.94
N HIS A 210 7.28 -13.72 -2.33
CA HIS A 210 7.33 -13.56 -0.89
C HIS A 210 6.52 -12.32 -0.48
N LEU A 211 5.75 -12.43 0.59
CA LEU A 211 5.05 -11.29 1.17
C LEU A 211 5.94 -10.62 2.21
N LEU A 212 6.25 -9.34 2.00
CA LEU A 212 6.92 -8.49 2.96
C LEU A 212 5.91 -7.55 3.61
N LEU A 213 5.92 -7.50 4.94
CA LEU A 213 5.11 -6.60 5.75
C LEU A 213 6.01 -5.53 6.37
N LEU A 214 5.80 -4.27 5.97
CA LEU A 214 6.47 -3.11 6.57
C LEU A 214 5.70 -2.67 7.81
N ASP A 215 6.36 -2.69 8.96
CA ASP A 215 5.81 -2.18 10.21
C ASP A 215 6.49 -0.86 10.59
N TYR A 216 5.71 0.23 10.64
CA TYR A 216 6.18 1.49 11.19
C TYR A 216 6.14 1.42 12.72
N THR A 217 7.32 1.52 13.34
CA THR A 217 7.47 1.32 14.79
C THR A 217 7.61 2.62 15.58
N GLY A 218 7.72 3.77 14.90
CA GLY A 218 7.77 5.08 15.52
C GLY A 218 8.67 6.07 14.81
N THR A 219 8.55 7.34 15.19
CA THR A 219 9.44 8.44 14.79
C THR A 219 9.96 9.10 16.05
N ASN A 220 11.28 9.14 16.19
CA ASN A 220 11.96 9.82 17.28
C ASN A 220 12.48 11.17 16.79
N ILE A 221 12.18 12.24 17.51
CA ILE A 221 12.72 13.57 17.24
C ILE A 221 13.90 13.81 18.19
N ILE A 222 15.06 14.08 17.62
CA ILE A 222 16.30 14.40 18.31
C ILE A 222 16.59 15.89 18.12
N ILE A 223 16.42 16.64 19.20
CA ILE A 223 16.68 18.08 19.25
C ILE A 223 18.04 18.27 19.94
N ASN A 224 19.09 18.53 19.14
CA ASN A 224 20.47 18.83 19.56
C ASN A 224 20.93 18.13 20.86
N SER A 225 21.29 16.85 20.75
CA SER A 225 22.03 16.16 21.82
C SER A 225 23.45 15.87 21.36
N ASP A 226 24.44 16.45 22.05
CA ASP A 226 25.86 16.07 21.92
C ASP A 226 26.13 14.60 22.33
N GLU A 227 25.11 13.90 22.86
CA GLU A 227 25.17 12.50 23.29
C GLU A 227 24.16 11.65 22.49
N ILE A 228 24.56 11.24 21.28
CA ILE A 228 23.81 10.31 20.42
C ILE A 228 23.63 8.92 21.08
N GLU A 229 24.32 8.63 22.18
CA GLU A 229 24.29 7.31 22.82
C GLU A 229 23.12 7.09 23.79
N ASN A 230 22.41 8.15 24.26
CA ASN A 230 21.31 8.01 25.22
C ASN A 230 20.11 8.95 25.02
N ALA A 231 20.05 9.71 23.92
CA ALA A 231 18.94 10.64 23.65
C ALA A 231 17.68 9.91 23.13
N VAL A 232 17.16 8.98 23.93
CA VAL A 232 15.80 8.45 23.83
C VAL A 232 14.86 9.39 24.58
N ASP A 233 14.92 10.68 24.29
CA ASP A 233 13.85 11.59 24.71
C ASP A 233 12.75 11.44 23.66
N MET A 234 12.05 10.29 23.69
CA MET A 234 10.77 10.14 23.01
C MET A 234 9.86 11.26 23.52
N PHE A 235 9.70 12.29 22.70
CA PHE A 235 8.63 13.25 22.89
C PHE A 235 7.33 12.46 22.77
N PRO A 236 6.42 12.55 23.76
CA PRO A 236 5.09 11.98 23.62
C PRO A 236 4.32 12.85 22.63
N MET A 237 4.68 12.75 21.35
CA MET A 237 3.90 13.32 20.27
C MET A 237 2.71 12.41 20.10
N GLU A 238 1.54 12.96 20.34
CA GLU A 238 0.32 12.35 19.85
C GLU A 238 0.42 12.43 18.32
N SER A 239 0.33 11.27 17.67
CA SER A 239 0.44 11.17 16.23
C SER A 239 -0.70 10.35 15.66
N SER A 240 -1.22 10.80 14.53
CA SER A 240 -2.09 10.01 13.65
C SER A 240 -1.28 9.62 12.43
N MET A 241 -1.58 8.48 11.82
CA MET A 241 -0.91 8.06 10.60
C MET A 241 -1.89 7.32 9.69
N ASP A 242 -1.91 7.72 8.43
CA ASP A 242 -2.58 6.98 7.36
C ASP A 242 -1.54 6.19 6.55
N MET A 243 -2.00 5.11 5.93
CA MET A 243 -1.19 4.32 5.01
C MET A 243 -1.99 3.91 3.78
N PHE A 244 -1.29 3.75 2.67
CA PHE A 244 -1.88 3.19 1.45
C PHE A 244 -0.83 2.55 0.56
N ARG A 245 -1.28 1.54 -0.18
CA ARG A 245 -0.49 0.91 -1.24
C ARG A 245 -0.85 1.53 -2.59
N THR A 246 0.11 1.60 -3.49
CA THR A 246 -0.11 1.99 -4.89
C THR A 246 -0.22 0.78 -5.78
N THR A 247 -0.77 0.96 -6.98
CA THR A 247 -0.82 -0.09 -8.02
C THR A 247 0.56 -0.51 -8.52
N ALA A 248 1.60 0.27 -8.25
CA ALA A 248 2.99 -0.08 -8.55
C ALA A 248 3.62 -1.01 -7.47
N GLY A 249 2.94 -1.22 -6.34
CA GLY A 249 3.43 -2.02 -5.23
C GLY A 249 4.24 -1.25 -4.18
N ASP A 250 4.35 0.07 -4.32
CA ASP A 250 4.91 0.94 -3.28
C ASP A 250 3.91 1.12 -2.13
N VAL A 251 4.41 1.23 -0.91
CA VAL A 251 3.61 1.56 0.28
C VAL A 251 3.98 2.96 0.77
N TYR A 252 2.97 3.79 1.01
CA TYR A 252 3.11 5.15 1.50
C TYR A 252 2.48 5.29 2.87
N PHE A 253 3.08 6.16 3.66
CA PHE A 253 2.60 6.56 4.98
C PHE A 253 2.60 8.08 5.06
N VAL A 254 1.57 8.62 5.69
CA VAL A 254 1.46 10.05 6.00
C VAL A 254 1.13 10.17 7.47
N GLY A 255 2.08 10.69 8.25
CA GLY A 255 1.92 10.92 9.68
C GLY A 255 1.68 12.40 9.99
N GLU A 256 0.75 12.65 10.91
CA GLU A 256 0.51 13.93 11.56
C GLU A 256 0.95 13.85 13.01
N PHE A 257 1.65 14.86 13.50
CA PHE A 257 2.24 14.89 14.83
C PHE A 257 1.94 16.21 15.52
N ASP A 258 1.44 16.15 16.75
CA ASP A 258 1.06 17.32 17.54
C ASP A 258 2.27 18.16 17.96
N LEU A 259 2.22 19.46 17.65
CA LEU A 259 3.18 20.47 18.08
C LEU A 259 2.61 21.41 19.16
N SER A 260 1.44 21.12 19.76
CA SER A 260 0.84 21.99 20.78
C SER A 260 1.78 22.28 21.97
N TRP A 261 2.77 21.41 22.20
CA TRP A 261 3.83 21.59 23.19
C TRP A 261 4.79 22.76 22.89
N LEU A 262 4.72 23.38 21.71
CA LEU A 262 5.47 24.61 21.41
C LEU A 262 4.77 25.87 21.94
N ARG A 263 3.46 25.81 22.22
CA ARG A 263 2.68 26.96 22.67
C ARG A 263 3.12 27.47 24.03
N GLU A 264 2.97 28.78 24.23
CA GLU A 264 3.27 29.43 25.51
C GLU A 264 2.34 28.93 26.63
N GLU A 265 1.08 28.63 26.29
CA GLU A 265 0.04 28.22 27.22
C GLU A 265 0.10 26.74 27.60
N TYR A 266 0.84 25.90 26.85
CA TYR A 266 0.85 24.44 27.02
C TYR A 266 1.11 23.99 28.46
N ASP A 267 2.10 24.61 29.11
CA ASP A 267 2.48 24.25 30.47
C ASP A 267 1.33 24.52 31.46
N GLN A 268 0.58 25.59 31.23
CA GLN A 268 -0.58 25.93 32.05
C GLN A 268 -1.74 24.97 31.80
N GLU A 269 -2.01 24.61 30.54
CA GLU A 269 -3.02 23.62 30.17
C GLU A 269 -2.74 22.26 30.84
N MET A 270 -1.49 21.79 30.81
CA MET A 270 -1.11 20.53 31.48
C MET A 270 -1.26 20.62 33.00
N ARG A 271 -0.94 21.77 33.61
CA ARG A 271 -1.18 21.99 35.05
C ARG A 271 -2.66 21.96 35.41
N ASP A 272 -3.52 22.47 34.53
CA ASP A 272 -4.97 22.46 34.76
C ASP A 272 -5.53 21.04 34.58
N ARG A 273 -5.11 20.30 33.55
CA ARG A 273 -5.43 18.86 33.40
C ARG A 273 -4.97 18.02 34.59
N ALA A 274 -3.82 18.34 35.18
CA ALA A 274 -3.32 17.69 36.39
C ALA A 274 -4.14 18.00 37.66
N LYS A 275 -4.81 19.16 37.72
CA LYS A 275 -5.76 19.47 38.79
C LYS A 275 -7.08 18.72 38.60
N GLU A 276 -7.53 18.59 37.36
CA GLU A 276 -8.75 17.86 36.99
C GLU A 276 -8.59 16.34 37.16
N ASN A 277 -7.39 15.81 36.91
CA ASN A 277 -7.05 14.38 37.02
C ASN A 277 -5.83 14.17 37.95
N PRO A 278 -6.02 14.27 39.29
CA PRO A 278 -4.91 14.23 40.25
C PRO A 278 -4.11 12.92 40.25
N ASP A 279 -4.74 11.81 39.85
CA ASP A 279 -4.13 10.49 39.66
C ASP A 279 -3.11 10.46 38.51
N MET A 280 -3.28 11.33 37.51
CA MET A 280 -2.39 11.48 36.36
C MET A 280 -1.40 12.63 36.51
N LYS A 281 -1.27 13.22 37.70
CA LYS A 281 -0.41 14.40 37.93
C LYS A 281 1.03 14.18 37.49
N GLU A 282 1.61 13.04 37.82
CA GLU A 282 3.01 12.73 37.46
C GLU A 282 3.19 12.69 35.93
N TYR A 283 2.23 12.13 35.21
CA TYR A 283 2.23 12.10 33.74
C TYR A 283 2.23 13.50 33.13
N TYR A 284 1.39 14.41 33.64
CA TYR A 284 1.36 15.80 33.14
C TYR A 284 2.60 16.60 33.54
N ASP A 285 3.14 16.41 34.74
CA ASP A 285 4.40 17.04 35.15
C ASP A 285 5.56 16.57 34.25
N GLN A 286 5.59 15.29 33.87
CA GLN A 286 6.56 14.76 32.91
C GLN A 286 6.37 15.36 31.51
N LYS A 287 5.13 15.51 31.02
CA LYS A 287 4.85 16.20 29.74
C LYS A 287 5.37 17.64 29.74
N ILE A 288 5.14 18.40 30.81
CA ILE A 288 5.66 19.77 30.96
C ILE A 288 7.19 19.79 30.93
N ALA A 289 7.84 18.95 31.73
CA ALA A 289 9.30 18.90 31.80
C ALA A 289 9.92 18.58 30.44
N LYS A 290 9.38 17.59 29.73
CA LYS A 290 9.82 17.23 28.37
C LYS A 290 9.63 18.38 27.38
N ALA A 291 8.46 19.02 27.38
CA ALA A 291 8.17 20.13 26.48
C ALA A 291 9.11 21.34 26.73
N GLN A 292 9.37 21.68 28.00
CA GLN A 292 10.33 22.73 28.37
C GLN A 292 11.76 22.41 27.91
N MET A 293 12.19 21.16 28.11
CA MET A 293 13.50 20.69 27.63
C MET A 293 13.61 20.78 26.10
N ALA A 294 12.55 20.37 25.39
CA ALA A 294 12.47 20.45 23.94
C ALA A 294 12.64 21.89 23.44
N ARG A 295 11.78 22.80 23.91
CA ARG A 295 11.77 24.22 23.52
C ARG A 295 13.10 24.91 23.80
N ALA A 296 13.80 24.52 24.87
CA ALA A 296 15.11 25.07 25.20
C ALA A 296 16.24 24.62 24.27
N ARG A 297 16.06 23.51 23.53
CA ARG A 297 17.07 22.91 22.64
C ARG A 297 16.83 23.19 21.16
N ILE A 298 15.62 23.59 20.79
CA ILE A 298 15.31 23.99 19.41
C ILE A 298 16.17 25.21 19.08
N ASP A 299 17.02 25.07 18.08
CA ASP A 299 17.74 26.16 17.46
C ASP A 299 17.52 26.15 15.94
N ASN A 300 18.08 27.14 15.26
CA ASN A 300 17.95 27.26 13.81
C ASN A 300 18.91 26.31 13.05
N GLY A 301 19.63 25.42 13.75
CA GLY A 301 20.61 24.48 13.18
C GLY A 301 19.98 23.26 12.51
N GLY A 302 18.72 22.97 12.84
CA GLY A 302 17.94 21.86 12.32
C GLY A 302 17.65 20.80 13.39
N ILE A 303 16.48 20.18 13.28
CA ILE A 303 16.01 19.10 14.13
C ILE A 303 16.26 17.78 13.41
N THR A 304 17.05 16.90 14.02
CA THR A 304 17.27 15.55 13.49
C THR A 304 16.10 14.66 13.87
N CYS A 305 15.56 13.94 12.91
CA CYS A 305 14.49 12.96 13.13
C CYS A 305 14.97 11.57 12.72
N ILE A 306 14.56 10.55 13.46
CA ILE A 306 14.85 9.15 13.18
C ILE A 306 13.51 8.42 13.07
N LEU A 307 13.14 8.05 11.85
CA LEU A 307 12.02 7.15 11.59
C LEU A 307 12.51 5.71 11.76
N THR A 308 11.78 4.90 12.54
CA THR A 308 12.11 3.49 12.80
C THR A 308 11.06 2.55 12.25
N PHE A 309 11.50 1.47 11.62
CA PHE A 309 10.62 0.49 10.98
C PHE A 309 11.18 -0.93 11.06
N LYS A 310 10.34 -1.91 10.76
CA LYS A 310 10.71 -3.32 10.56
C LYS A 310 10.13 -3.81 9.23
N VAL A 311 10.73 -4.87 8.71
CA VAL A 311 10.20 -5.65 7.58
C VAL A 311 10.16 -7.09 8.01
N VAL A 312 8.98 -7.69 7.94
CA VAL A 312 8.74 -9.08 8.30
C VAL A 312 8.35 -9.84 7.04
N GLU A 313 8.98 -10.97 6.77
CA GLU A 313 8.52 -11.89 5.73
C GLU A 313 7.39 -12.74 6.32
N TYR A 314 6.19 -12.61 5.74
CA TYR A 314 5.03 -13.35 6.17
C TYR A 314 5.01 -14.75 5.55
N THR A 315 4.75 -15.76 6.37
CA THR A 315 4.49 -17.13 5.91
C THR A 315 3.24 -17.69 6.58
N GLU A 316 2.40 -18.40 5.82
CA GLU A 316 1.19 -19.02 6.37
C GLU A 316 1.50 -19.92 7.57
N GLY A 317 0.82 -19.69 8.69
CA GLY A 317 0.99 -20.48 9.92
C GLY A 317 2.29 -20.20 10.67
N MET A 318 2.94 -19.05 10.44
CA MET A 318 3.98 -18.57 11.34
C MET A 318 3.41 -18.23 12.72
N ASP A 319 4.26 -18.30 13.75
CA ASP A 319 3.86 -17.92 15.12
C ASP A 319 3.57 -16.42 15.20
N ASP A 320 2.45 -16.05 15.83
CA ASP A 320 2.04 -14.65 16.00
C ASP A 320 3.11 -13.80 16.73
N THR A 321 3.80 -14.39 17.71
CA THR A 321 4.88 -13.70 18.41
C THR A 321 6.00 -13.38 17.45
N ASP A 322 6.37 -14.34 16.59
CA ASP A 322 7.41 -14.13 15.58
C ASP A 322 6.94 -13.08 14.55
N LEU A 323 5.68 -13.10 14.12
CA LEU A 323 5.11 -12.12 13.19
C LEU A 323 5.24 -10.68 13.71
N TYR A 324 4.89 -10.43 14.97
CA TYR A 324 4.89 -9.07 15.53
C TYR A 324 6.21 -8.64 16.18
N THR A 325 7.14 -9.57 16.43
CA THR A 325 8.42 -9.24 17.11
C THR A 325 9.67 -9.39 16.24
N SER A 326 9.59 -10.13 15.12
CA SER A 326 10.72 -10.33 14.22
C SER A 326 11.02 -9.10 13.33
N GLY A 327 11.85 -9.29 12.31
CA GLY A 327 12.06 -8.30 11.26
C GLY A 327 13.11 -7.21 11.54
N GLY A 328 13.75 -7.17 12.70
CA GLY A 328 14.90 -6.29 12.98
C GLY A 328 14.62 -4.78 12.90
N GLY A 329 14.98 -4.02 13.93
CA GLY A 329 14.80 -2.56 13.93
C GLY A 329 15.73 -1.88 12.92
N ARG A 330 15.16 -1.15 11.98
CA ARG A 330 15.86 -0.31 10.98
C ARG A 330 15.46 1.14 11.17
N SER A 331 16.25 2.07 10.63
CA SER A 331 15.95 3.49 10.78
C SER A 331 16.40 4.37 9.63
N VAL A 332 15.62 5.40 9.29
CA VAL A 332 16.04 6.47 8.39
C VAL A 332 16.17 7.76 9.18
N GLN A 333 17.32 8.41 9.05
CA GLN A 333 17.55 9.72 9.64
C GLN A 333 17.25 10.80 8.62
N PHE A 334 16.55 11.86 9.02
CA PHE A 334 16.30 13.04 8.19
C PHE A 334 16.32 14.32 9.03
N ILE A 335 16.48 15.46 8.38
CA ILE A 335 16.61 16.75 9.06
C ILE A 335 15.43 17.66 8.69
N ILE A 336 14.80 18.21 9.72
CA ILE A 336 13.82 19.29 9.63
C ILE A 336 14.55 20.60 9.93
N ARG A 337 14.27 21.68 9.22
CA ARG A 337 14.85 23.00 9.50
C ARG A 337 13.71 23.94 9.86
N PRO A 338 13.49 24.22 11.16
CA PRO A 338 12.58 25.27 11.58
C PRO A 338 13.10 26.60 11.01
N GLU A 339 12.36 27.17 10.06
CA GLU A 339 12.71 28.36 9.24
C GLU A 339 13.79 28.16 8.14
N GLN A 340 13.37 28.48 6.90
CA GLN A 340 14.21 29.08 5.84
C GLN A 340 13.76 30.50 5.59
#